data_AF-D6X5F2-F1
#
_entry.id   AF-D6X5F2-F1
#
_cell.length_a   1.000
_cell.length_b   1.000
_cell.length_c   1.000
_cell.angle_alpha   90.00
_cell.angle_beta   90.00
_cell.angle_gamma   90.00
#
_symmetry.space_group_name_H-M   'P 1'
#
loop_
_entity.id
_entity.type
_entity.pdbx_description
1 polymer ?
#
loop_
_entity_poly.entity_id
_entity_poly.type
_entity_poly.pdbx_seq_one_letter_code
_entity_poly.pdbx_strand_id
1 'polypeptide(L)'
;MRDLGKKPAAAAAGYALPFPVPDAAAAIRLAAVLEERVAAVYSDLVRATEGPLRLEAAGALREAAVRAVRWRGSGVTFPGLAERAGQD
;
A
#
# COMPACT_ATOMS: atom_id res chain seq x y z
N MET A 1 18.87 -7.15 -7.86
CA MET A 1 19.49 -7.77 -6.65
C MET A 1 20.43 -8.90 -7.00
N ARG A 2 19.95 -9.95 -7.70
CA ARG A 2 20.85 -10.99 -8.24
C ARG A 2 21.84 -10.40 -9.25
N ASP A 3 21.37 -9.48 -10.09
CA ASP A 3 22.21 -8.73 -11.04
C ASP A 3 23.19 -7.77 -10.35
N LEU A 4 22.99 -7.51 -9.05
CA LEU A 4 23.91 -6.73 -8.21
C LEU A 4 24.84 -7.65 -7.38
N GLY A 5 24.87 -8.96 -7.67
CA GLY A 5 25.63 -9.96 -6.91
C GLY A 5 25.15 -10.17 -5.47
N LYS A 6 23.98 -9.63 -5.10
CA LYS A 6 23.40 -9.78 -3.75
C LYS A 6 22.43 -10.95 -3.71
N LYS A 7 22.45 -11.71 -2.61
CA LYS A 7 21.48 -12.77 -2.32
C LYS A 7 20.29 -12.20 -1.54
N PRO A 8 19.07 -12.16 -2.11
CA PRO A 8 17.88 -11.73 -1.37
C PRO A 8 17.59 -12.66 -0.20
N ALA A 9 17.06 -12.11 0.90
CA ALA A 9 16.52 -12.92 1.99
C ALA A 9 15.31 -13.71 1.48
N ALA A 10 15.22 -14.99 1.86
CA ALA A 10 14.04 -15.80 1.60
C ALA A 10 12.88 -15.36 2.50
N ALA A 11 11.65 -15.59 2.04
CA ALA A 11 10.47 -15.38 2.88
C ALA A 11 10.49 -16.33 4.09
N ALA A 12 10.01 -15.85 5.23
CA ALA A 12 9.80 -16.69 6.41
C ALA A 12 8.64 -17.66 6.18
N ALA A 13 8.61 -18.77 6.93
CA ALA A 13 7.53 -19.76 6.85
C ALA A 13 6.16 -19.21 7.28
N GLY A 14 6.13 -18.10 8.03
CA GLY A 14 4.93 -17.40 8.43
C GLY A 14 5.25 -16.01 8.99
N TYR A 15 4.24 -15.14 9.02
CA TYR A 15 4.34 -13.78 9.52
C TYR A 15 3.20 -13.48 10.50
N ALA A 16 3.50 -12.72 11.55
CA ALA A 16 2.47 -12.20 12.43
C ALA A 16 1.60 -11.20 11.67
N LEU A 17 0.28 -11.40 11.72
CA LEU A 17 -0.66 -10.42 11.19
C LEU A 17 -0.73 -9.20 12.11
N PRO A 18 -0.91 -7.99 11.56
CA PRO A 18 -1.01 -6.77 12.35
C PRO A 18 -2.26 -6.71 13.24
N PHE A 19 -3.27 -7.53 12.95
CA PHE A 19 -4.50 -7.70 13.71
C PHE A 19 -5.19 -9.01 13.30
N PRO A 20 -6.16 -9.52 14.09
CA PRO A 20 -6.96 -10.70 13.73
C PRO A 20 -7.81 -10.48 12.47
N VAL A 21 -7.89 -11.49 11.62
CA VAL A 21 -8.64 -11.46 10.34
C VAL A 21 -9.66 -12.60 10.29
N PRO A 22 -10.77 -12.50 11.04
CA PRO A 22 -11.77 -13.58 11.11
C PRO A 22 -12.73 -13.60 9.91
N ASP A 23 -12.81 -12.53 9.13
CA ASP A 23 -13.81 -12.36 8.07
C ASP A 23 -13.27 -11.58 6.86
N ALA A 24 -14.10 -11.51 5.81
CA ALA A 24 -13.76 -10.83 4.56
C ALA A 24 -13.54 -9.32 4.73
N ALA A 25 -14.27 -8.66 5.63
CA ALA A 25 -14.09 -7.23 5.88
C ALA A 25 -12.74 -6.94 6.53
N ALA A 26 -12.31 -7.78 7.46
CA ALA A 26 -10.97 -7.74 8.04
C ALA A 26 -9.88 -8.04 7.00
N ALA A 27 -10.14 -8.95 6.05
CA ALA A 27 -9.19 -9.25 4.98
C ALA A 27 -8.99 -8.06 4.03
N ILE A 28 -10.07 -7.34 3.70
CA ILE A 28 -10.01 -6.09 2.92
C ILE A 28 -9.19 -5.03 3.65
N ARG A 29 -9.41 -4.86 4.97
CA ARG A 29 -8.59 -3.94 5.79
C ARG A 29 -7.12 -4.36 5.81
N LEU A 30 -6.84 -5.66 5.92
CA LEU A 30 -5.47 -6.17 5.89
C LEU A 30 -4.81 -5.85 4.54
N ALA A 31 -5.50 -6.07 3.42
CA ALA A 31 -4.97 -5.76 2.10
C ALA A 31 -4.60 -4.28 1.95
N ALA A 32 -5.45 -3.37 2.43
CA ALA A 32 -5.15 -1.94 2.45
C ALA A 32 -3.89 -1.60 3.28
N VAL A 33 -3.76 -2.20 4.47
CA VAL A 33 -2.60 -1.99 5.36
C VAL A 33 -1.32 -2.54 4.75
N LEU A 34 -1.38 -3.68 4.07
CA LEU A 34 -0.22 -4.24 3.39
C LEU A 34 0.27 -3.33 2.27
N GLU A 35 -0.63 -2.86 1.41
CA GLU A 35 -0.27 -1.97 0.30
C GLU A 35 0.25 -0.62 0.79
N GLU A 36 -0.30 -0.07 1.88
CA GLU A 36 0.21 1.15 2.51
C GLU A 36 1.62 0.98 3.07
N ARG A 37 1.91 -0.14 3.73
CA ARG A 37 3.27 -0.45 4.21
C ARG A 37 4.26 -0.65 3.06
N VAL A 38 3.83 -1.32 1.98
CA VAL A 38 4.63 -1.47 0.76
C VAL A 38 4.94 -0.11 0.13
N ALA A 39 3.95 0.79 0.07
CA ALA A 39 4.15 2.16 -0.39
C ALA A 39 5.19 2.89 0.49
N ALA A 40 5.11 2.78 1.82
CA ALA A 40 6.09 3.39 2.72
C ALA A 40 7.53 2.90 2.42
N VAL A 41 7.72 1.59 2.22
CA VAL A 41 9.05 1.02 1.87
C VAL A 41 9.54 1.53 0.52
N TYR A 42 8.68 1.66 -0.49
CA TYR A 42 9.08 2.23 -1.77
C TYR A 42 9.38 3.74 -1.67
N SER A 43 8.73 4.47 -0.77
CA SER A 43 9.08 5.87 -0.48
C SER A 43 10.52 5.99 0.06
N ASP A 44 10.91 5.10 0.97
CA ASP A 44 12.30 5.04 1.44
C ASP A 44 13.27 4.69 0.30
N LEU A 45 12.88 3.80 -0.62
CA LEU A 45 13.69 3.48 -1.79
C LEU A 45 13.82 4.67 -2.76
N VAL A 46 12.75 5.43 -3.01
CA VAL A 46 12.79 6.67 -3.79
C VAL A 46 13.79 7.65 -3.19
N ARG A 47 13.77 7.80 -1.85
CA ARG A 47 14.72 8.66 -1.13
C ARG A 47 16.17 8.18 -1.26
N ALA A 48 16.39 6.87 -1.27
CA ALA A 48 17.73 6.26 -1.28
C ALA A 48 18.34 6.07 -2.68
N THR A 49 17.59 6.30 -3.76
CA THR A 49 18.01 6.02 -5.14
C THR A 49 18.04 7.27 -6.01
N GLU A 50 18.67 7.18 -7.18
CA GLU A 50 18.76 8.24 -8.19
C GLU A 50 18.49 7.68 -9.59
N GLY A 51 18.32 8.57 -10.56
CA GLY A 51 18.21 8.21 -11.98
C GLY A 51 17.10 7.17 -12.27
N PRO A 52 17.36 6.19 -13.15
CA PRO A 52 16.38 5.17 -13.51
C PRO A 52 15.82 4.36 -12.33
N LEU A 53 16.64 4.04 -11.33
CA LEU A 53 16.20 3.28 -10.16
C LEU A 53 15.21 4.08 -9.30
N ARG A 54 15.39 5.40 -9.20
CA ARG A 54 14.41 6.28 -8.53
C ARG A 54 13.08 6.28 -9.26
N LEU A 55 13.10 6.29 -10.59
CA LEU A 55 11.87 6.25 -11.40
C LEU A 55 11.13 4.92 -11.23
N GLU A 56 11.83 3.80 -11.23
CA GLU A 56 11.24 2.48 -10.94
C GLU A 56 10.64 2.42 -9.53
N ALA A 57 11.36 2.92 -8.53
CA ALA A 57 10.88 2.99 -7.15
C ALA A 57 9.63 3.87 -7.03
N ALA A 58 9.60 5.02 -7.71
CA ALA A 58 8.46 5.93 -7.72
C ALA A 58 7.23 5.30 -8.43
N GLY A 59 7.45 4.55 -9.50
CA GLY A 59 6.40 3.79 -10.17
C GLY A 59 5.79 2.73 -9.24
N ALA A 60 6.62 1.95 -8.55
CA ALA A 60 6.17 0.94 -7.61
C ALA A 60 5.45 1.53 -6.39
N LEU A 61 5.96 2.65 -5.85
CA LEU A 61 5.30 3.46 -4.82
C LEU A 61 3.88 3.85 -5.26
N ARG A 62 3.74 4.44 -6.45
CA ARG A 62 2.45 4.88 -6.98
C ARG A 62 1.47 3.71 -7.10
N GLU A 63 1.90 2.59 -7.66
CA GLU A 63 1.05 1.42 -7.83
C GLU A 63 0.56 0.84 -6.49
N ALA A 64 1.45 0.75 -5.49
CA ALA A 64 1.08 0.32 -4.14
C ALA A 64 0.10 1.31 -3.47
N ALA A 65 0.35 2.61 -3.57
CA ALA A 65 -0.53 3.64 -3.02
C ALA A 65 -1.93 3.59 -3.66
N VAL A 66 -2.02 3.40 -4.98
CA VAL A 66 -3.30 3.26 -5.69
C VAL A 66 -4.04 1.99 -5.25
N ARG A 67 -3.35 0.86 -5.08
CA ARG A 67 -3.98 -0.36 -4.56
C ARG A 67 -4.46 -0.21 -3.12
N ALA A 68 -3.71 0.47 -2.25
CA ALA A 68 -4.12 0.77 -0.88
C ALA A 68 -5.45 1.54 -0.85
N VAL A 69 -5.60 2.55 -1.71
CA VAL A 69 -6.85 3.31 -1.85
C VAL A 69 -7.98 2.43 -2.39
N ARG A 70 -7.72 1.61 -3.41
CA ARG A 70 -8.72 0.69 -3.97
C ARG A 70 -9.25 -0.28 -2.93
N TRP A 71 -8.40 -0.84 -2.07
CA TRP A 71 -8.81 -1.75 -1.01
C TRP A 71 -9.61 -1.08 0.11
N ARG A 72 -9.34 0.20 0.43
CA ARG A 72 -10.15 0.94 1.41
C ARG A 72 -11.60 1.19 0.95
N GLY A 73 -11.90 0.96 -0.33
CA GLY A 73 -13.16 1.38 -0.95
C GLY A 73 -13.09 2.83 -1.43
N SER A 74 -13.99 3.21 -2.34
CA SER A 74 -14.02 4.58 -2.88
C SER A 74 -14.21 5.58 -1.74
N GLY A 75 -13.30 6.57 -1.65
CA GLY A 75 -13.54 7.77 -0.85
C GLY A 75 -14.84 8.44 -1.31
N VAL A 76 -15.45 9.24 -0.43
CA VAL A 76 -16.68 9.98 -0.76
C VAL A 76 -16.49 10.70 -2.09
N THR A 77 -17.31 10.36 -3.09
CA THR A 77 -17.22 10.92 -4.44
C THR A 77 -17.35 12.44 -4.43
N PHE A 78 -17.97 12.98 -3.37
CA PHE A 78 -18.13 14.41 -3.12
C PHE A 78 -18.02 14.71 -1.62
N PRO A 79 -16.85 15.15 -1.13
CA PRO A 79 -16.73 15.72 0.21
C PRO A 79 -17.77 16.85 0.39
N GLY A 80 -18.58 16.79 1.45
CA GLY A 80 -19.62 17.78 1.76
C GLY A 80 -21.01 17.53 1.17
N LEU A 81 -21.22 16.51 0.34
CA LEU A 81 -22.56 16.20 -0.20
C LEU A 81 -23.47 15.51 0.82
N ALA A 82 -22.90 14.59 1.63
CA ALA A 82 -23.63 13.90 2.69
C ALA A 82 -24.13 14.86 3.79
N GLU A 83 -23.45 15.99 3.97
CA GLU A 83 -23.79 17.01 4.97
C GLU A 83 -25.03 17.83 4.56
N ARG A 84 -25.33 17.99 3.27
CA ARG A 84 -26.54 18.70 2.79
C ARG A 84 -27.80 17.85 2.79
N ALA A 85 -27.67 16.53 2.68
CA ALA A 85 -28.83 15.63 2.59
C ALA A 85 -29.60 15.49 3.92
N GLY A 86 -29.03 15.94 5.04
CA GLY A 86 -29.68 15.95 6.36
C GLY A 86 -30.25 17.31 6.78
N GLN A 87 -30.37 18.27 5.86
CA GLN A 87 -30.89 19.62 6.13
C GLN A 87 -32.32 19.86 5.63
N ASP A 88 -33.05 18.79 5.27
CA ASP A 88 -34.47 18.85 4.90
C ASP A 88 -35.40 18.51 6.09
#